data_AF-A0A6C0CML5-F1
#
_entry.id   AF-A0A6C0CML5-F1
#
_cell.length_a   1.000
_cell.length_b   1.000
_cell.length_c   1.000
_cell.angle_alpha   90.00
_cell.angle_beta   90.00
_cell.angle_gamma   90.00
#
_symmetry.space_group_name_H-M   'P 1'
#
loop_
_entity.id
_entity.type
_entity.pdbx_description
1 polymer ?
#
loop_
_entity_poly.entity_id
_entity_poly.type
_entity_poly.pdbx_seq_one_letter_code
_entity_poly.pdbx_strand_id
1 'polypeptide(L)'
;MKNYTVVEATNECGEKRYLQIPKHDPMDITERRENLNFLYRKCKEILSFLSRKRRYSYEHEKFDNLYFKVVDLKQNIKDALKQEDEGDSVMRFYDSFIKLRREARGSFSSSKDLSIL
;
A
#
# COMPACT_ATOMS: atom_id res chain seq x y z
N MET A 1 17.94 22.59 1.59
CA MET A 1 17.26 23.61 2.41
C MET A 1 15.98 22.99 2.94
N LYS A 2 15.72 23.06 4.25
CA LYS A 2 14.44 22.58 4.80
C LYS A 2 13.35 23.57 4.42
N ASN A 3 12.24 23.07 3.86
CA ASN A 3 11.08 23.89 3.54
C ASN A 3 10.26 24.08 4.82
N TYR A 4 9.74 25.28 5.05
CA TYR A 4 8.91 25.60 6.22
C TYR A 4 7.63 26.29 5.77
N THR A 5 6.52 25.98 6.45
CA THR A 5 5.32 26.80 6.47
C THR A 5 5.45 27.77 7.63
N VAL A 6 5.23 29.05 7.38
CA VAL A 6 5.20 30.06 8.45
C VAL A 6 3.75 30.33 8.80
N VAL A 7 3.41 30.16 10.08
CA VAL A 7 2.10 30.53 10.63
C VAL A 7 2.26 31.78 11.48
N GLU A 8 1.49 32.82 11.18
CA GLU A 8 1.41 34.04 11.99
C GLU A 8 0.35 33.86 13.08
N ALA A 9 0.71 34.15 14.33
CA ALA A 9 -0.19 34.14 15.47
C ALA A 9 0.05 35.39 16.33
N THR A 10 -0.95 35.80 17.10
CA THR A 10 -0.81 36.92 18.05
C THR A 10 -0.90 36.37 19.47
N ASN A 11 0.04 36.71 20.34
CA ASN A 11 0.00 36.27 21.73
C ASN A 11 -0.99 37.10 22.57
N GLU A 12 -1.13 36.73 23.84
CA GLU A 12 -2.03 37.41 24.81
C GLU A 12 -1.68 38.88 25.04
N CYS A 13 -0.44 39.30 24.73
CA CYS A 13 0.04 40.67 24.82
C CYS A 13 -0.16 41.49 23.53
N GLY A 14 -0.75 40.92 22.48
CA GLY A 14 -0.93 41.60 21.19
C GLY A 14 0.32 41.58 20.28
N GLU A 15 1.36 40.83 20.64
CA GLU A 15 2.58 40.73 19.85
C GLU A 15 2.43 39.67 18.75
N LYS A 16 2.86 40.02 17.53
CA LYS A 16 2.95 39.06 16.42
C LYS A 16 4.07 38.05 16.67
N ARG A 17 3.75 36.77 16.55
CA ARG A 17 4.68 35.65 16.59
C ARG A 17 4.56 34.81 15.32
N TYR A 18 5.70 34.32 14.85
CA TYR A 18 5.78 33.47 13.68
C TYR A 18 6.25 32.08 14.10
N LEU A 19 5.42 31.08 13.88
CA LEU A 19 5.75 29.67 14.10
C LEU A 19 6.24 29.07 12.78
N GLN A 20 7.48 28.58 12.77
CA GLN A 20 8.03 27.83 11.65
C GLN A 20 7.66 26.35 11.82
N ILE A 21 6.75 25.88 10.98
CA ILE A 21 6.37 24.47 10.92
C ILE A 21 7.17 23.85 9.76
N PRO A 22 8.02 22.85 9.99
CA PRO A 22 8.69 22.14 8.89
C PRO A 22 7.63 21.61 7.90
N LYS A 23 7.77 21.93 6.60
CA LYS A 23 7.04 21.22 5.55
C LYS A 23 7.75 19.89 5.35
N HIS A 24 7.19 18.85 5.98
CA HIS A 24 7.61 17.45 5.98
C HIS A 24 9.09 17.19 6.28
N ASP A 25 9.32 16.40 7.34
CA ASP A 25 10.66 15.91 7.64
C ASP A 25 11.09 14.92 6.54
N PRO A 26 12.36 14.92 6.09
CA PRO A 26 12.90 13.85 5.23
C PRO A 26 12.80 12.44 5.83
N MET A 27 12.46 12.34 7.12
CA MET A 27 12.06 11.10 7.78
C MET A 27 10.78 10.51 7.17
N ASP A 28 9.85 11.33 6.68
CA ASP A 28 8.59 10.90 6.05
C ASP A 28 8.80 10.32 4.64
N ILE A 29 9.63 10.95 3.81
CA ILE A 29 9.90 10.45 2.45
C ILE A 29 10.62 9.09 2.49
N THR A 30 11.57 8.93 3.41
CA THR A 30 12.31 7.68 3.58
C THR A 30 11.38 6.57 4.08
N GLU A 31 10.59 6.86 5.12
CA GLU A 31 9.61 5.93 5.67
C GLU A 31 8.52 5.55 4.65
N ARG A 32 7.98 6.52 3.90
CA ARG A 32 7.06 6.29 2.77
C ARG A 32 7.68 5.32 1.77
N ARG A 33 8.91 5.58 1.36
CA ARG A 33 9.61 4.74 0.38
C ARG A 33 9.86 3.33 0.92
N GLU A 34 10.21 3.18 2.19
CA GLU A 34 10.37 1.87 2.84
C GLU A 34 9.04 1.10 2.88
N ASN A 35 7.96 1.77 3.28
CA ASN A 35 6.62 1.19 3.33
C ASN A 35 6.11 0.77 1.95
N LEU A 36 6.30 1.59 0.92
CA LEU A 36 5.96 1.24 -0.46
C LEU A 36 6.82 0.06 -0.97
N ASN A 37 8.11 0.03 -0.66
CA ASN A 37 8.97 -1.11 -0.99
C ASN A 37 8.54 -2.39 -0.29
N PHE A 38 8.14 -2.31 0.97
CA PHE A 38 7.57 -3.42 1.72
C PHE A 38 6.31 -3.94 1.03
N LEU A 39 5.35 -3.07 0.71
CA LEU A 39 4.12 -3.45 -0.01
C LEU A 39 4.41 -4.05 -1.39
N TYR A 40 5.37 -3.51 -2.13
CA TYR A 40 5.80 -4.04 -3.42
C TYR A 40 6.34 -5.48 -3.30
N ARG A 41 7.15 -5.76 -2.26
CA ARG A 41 7.63 -7.13 -1.95
C ARG A 41 6.46 -8.05 -1.60
N LYS A 42 5.52 -7.58 -0.78
CA LYS A 42 4.33 -8.35 -0.40
C LYS A 42 3.42 -8.68 -1.58
N CYS A 43 3.28 -7.79 -2.55
CA CYS A 43 2.57 -8.09 -3.79
C CYS A 43 3.27 -9.22 -4.57
N LYS A 44 4.61 -9.22 -4.67
CA LYS A 44 5.36 -10.33 -5.31
C LYS A 44 5.15 -11.67 -4.60
N GLU A 45 5.13 -11.68 -3.27
CA GLU A 45 4.85 -12.88 -2.47
C GLU A 45 3.46 -13.46 -2.82
N ILE A 46 2.43 -12.61 -2.87
CA ILE A 46 1.07 -13.02 -3.23
C ILE A 46 1.02 -13.52 -4.67
N LEU A 47 1.63 -12.83 -5.63
CA LEU A 47 1.66 -13.27 -7.03
C LEU A 47 2.29 -14.66 -7.17
N SER A 48 3.42 -14.90 -6.51
CA SER A 48 4.08 -16.22 -6.49
C SER A 48 3.15 -17.29 -5.92
N PHE A 49 2.45 -16.98 -4.84
CA PHE A 49 1.48 -17.88 -4.23
C PHE A 49 0.29 -18.19 -5.16
N LEU A 50 -0.30 -17.16 -5.78
CA LEU A 50 -1.41 -17.32 -6.73
C LEU A 50 -0.99 -18.15 -7.94
N SER A 51 0.19 -17.89 -8.52
CA SER A 51 0.71 -18.66 -9.67
C SER A 51 0.92 -20.13 -9.32
N ARG A 52 1.43 -20.45 -8.13
CA ARG A 52 1.59 -21.84 -7.68
C ARG A 52 0.24 -22.52 -7.52
N LYS A 53 -0.73 -21.85 -6.90
CA LYS A 53 -2.06 -22.43 -6.63
C LYS A 53 -2.91 -22.60 -7.89
N ARG A 54 -2.85 -21.65 -8.83
CA ARG A 54 -3.54 -21.73 -10.13
C ARG A 54 -3.24 -23.05 -10.86
N ARG A 55 -2.00 -23.55 -10.77
CA ARG A 55 -1.57 -24.81 -11.39
C ARG A 55 -2.37 -26.03 -10.89
N TYR A 56 -2.90 -25.98 -9.67
CA TYR A 56 -3.52 -27.11 -8.99
C TYR A 56 -5.01 -26.89 -8.69
N SER A 57 -5.63 -25.84 -9.22
CA SER A 57 -7.03 -25.50 -8.95
C SER A 57 -7.85 -25.52 -10.23
N TYR A 58 -9.09 -26.00 -10.14
CA TYR A 58 -10.07 -25.95 -11.24
C TYR A 58 -10.69 -24.56 -11.42
N GLU A 59 -10.49 -23.61 -10.48
CA GLU A 59 -11.06 -22.26 -10.52
C GLU A 59 -10.16 -21.25 -11.26
N HIS A 60 -9.56 -21.63 -12.39
CA HIS A 60 -8.50 -20.84 -13.06
C HIS A 60 -8.84 -19.36 -13.28
N GLU A 61 -10.07 -19.06 -13.70
CA GLU A 61 -10.52 -17.68 -13.97
C GLU A 61 -10.51 -16.79 -12.72
N LYS A 62 -10.92 -17.31 -11.57
CA LYS A 62 -10.90 -16.59 -10.29
C LYS A 62 -9.46 -16.28 -9.85
N PHE A 63 -8.56 -17.23 -10.05
CA PHE A 63 -7.13 -17.04 -9.78
C PHE A 63 -6.51 -16.00 -10.72
N ASP A 64 -6.89 -16.02 -12.00
CA ASP A 64 -6.40 -15.08 -12.99
C ASP A 64 -6.89 -13.66 -12.69
N ASN A 65 -8.19 -13.50 -12.39
CA ASN A 65 -8.75 -12.22 -11.96
C ASN A 65 -8.04 -11.64 -10.75
N LEU A 66 -7.78 -12.47 -9.73
CA LEU A 66 -7.07 -12.04 -8.54
C LEU A 66 -5.60 -11.73 -8.83
N TYR A 67 -4.95 -12.50 -9.71
CA TYR A 67 -3.58 -12.25 -10.16
C TYR A 67 -3.47 -10.89 -10.83
N PHE A 68 -4.36 -10.56 -11.78
CA PHE A 68 -4.36 -9.27 -12.47
C PHE A 68 -4.59 -8.11 -11.50
N LYS A 69 -5.55 -8.20 -10.57
CA LYS A 69 -5.74 -7.18 -9.52
C LYS A 69 -4.46 -6.91 -8.70
N VAL A 70 -3.70 -7.95 -8.37
CA VAL A 70 -2.45 -7.81 -7.61
C VAL A 70 -1.32 -7.25 -8.49
N VAL A 71 -1.29 -7.58 -9.79
CA VAL A 71 -0.37 -6.97 -10.77
C VAL A 71 -0.62 -5.47 -10.88
N ASP A 72 -1.88 -5.04 -11.00
CA ASP A 72 -2.26 -3.64 -11.10
C ASP A 72 -1.86 -2.87 -9.83
N LEU A 73 -2.18 -3.41 -8.65
CA LEU A 73 -1.76 -2.80 -7.38
C LEU A 73 -0.23 -2.67 -7.29
N LYS A 74 0.51 -3.72 -7.67
CA LYS A 74 1.98 -3.70 -7.69
C LYS A 74 2.51 -2.63 -8.64
N GLN A 75 1.88 -2.44 -9.79
CA GLN A 75 2.28 -1.43 -10.76
C GLN A 75 2.00 -0.01 -10.23
N ASN A 76 0.83 0.23 -9.63
CA ASN A 76 0.51 1.50 -8.98
C ASN A 76 1.50 1.85 -7.86
N ILE A 77 1.87 0.88 -7.01
CA ILE A 77 2.91 1.07 -5.98
C ILE A 77 4.26 1.41 -6.61
N LYS A 78 4.62 0.75 -7.72
CA LYS A 78 5.87 1.02 -8.44
C LYS A 78 5.90 2.43 -9.03
N ASP A 79 4.75 2.95 -9.46
CA ASP A 79 4.65 4.30 -9.98
C ASP A 79 4.66 5.34 -8.85
N ALA A 80 4.01 5.05 -7.72
CA ALA A 80 4.09 5.86 -6.50
C ALA A 80 5.51 5.93 -5.91
N LEU A 81 6.33 4.89 -6.09
CA LEU A 81 7.76 4.88 -5.74
C LEU A 81 8.62 5.80 -6.61
N LYS A 82 8.17 6.16 -7.83
CA LYS A 82 8.85 7.08 -8.74
C LYS A 82 8.45 8.54 -8.49
N GLN A 83 7.27 8.75 -7.92
CA GLN A 83 6.78 10.06 -7.56
C GLN A 83 7.33 10.46 -6.18
N GLU A 84 8.01 11.60 -6.13
CA GLU A 84 8.44 12.23 -4.87
C GLU A 84 7.28 12.97 -4.17
N ASP A 85 6.09 12.97 -4.77
CA ASP A 85 4.92 13.70 -4.29
C ASP A 85 4.11 12.89 -3.24
N GLU A 86 3.61 13.61 -2.25
CA GLU A 86 2.92 13.10 -1.05
C GLU A 86 1.44 12.80 -1.30
N GLY A 87 0.92 13.12 -2.49
CA GLY A 87 -0.50 13.02 -2.81
C GLY A 87 -1.12 11.62 -2.67
N ASP A 88 -0.31 10.57 -2.88
CA ASP A 88 -0.76 9.19 -2.70
C ASP A 88 -0.38 8.65 -1.31
N SER A 89 -1.39 8.62 -0.43
CA SER A 89 -1.27 8.01 0.89
C SER A 89 -0.96 6.52 0.78
N VAL A 90 0.16 6.10 1.36
CA VAL A 90 0.59 4.69 1.49
C VAL A 90 -0.54 3.80 2.03
N MET A 91 -1.42 4.35 2.88
CA MET A 91 -2.55 3.64 3.45
C MET A 91 -3.53 3.12 2.40
N ARG A 92 -3.74 3.85 1.29
CA ARG A 92 -4.60 3.36 0.20
C ARG A 92 -4.07 2.07 -0.42
N PHE A 93 -2.74 1.99 -0.60
CA PHE A 93 -2.11 0.77 -1.10
C PHE A 93 -2.15 -0.35 -0.07
N TYR A 94 -1.98 -0.02 1.22
CA TYR A 94 -2.08 -0.98 2.30
C TYR A 94 -3.48 -1.61 2.39
N ASP A 95 -4.54 -0.80 2.37
CA ASP A 95 -5.92 -1.27 2.42
C ASP A 95 -6.27 -2.16 1.22
N SER A 96 -5.87 -1.72 0.02
CA SER A 96 -6.02 -2.50 -1.20
C SER A 96 -5.30 -3.84 -1.10
N PHE A 97 -4.07 -3.84 -0.59
CA PHE A 97 -3.29 -5.05 -0.37
C PHE A 97 -3.97 -5.99 0.63
N ILE A 98 -4.46 -5.49 1.77
CA ILE A 98 -5.16 -6.31 2.77
C ILE A 98 -6.42 -6.93 2.18
N LYS A 99 -7.18 -6.18 1.38
CA LYS A 99 -8.39 -6.68 0.70
C LYS A 99 -8.06 -7.82 -0.24
N LEU A 100 -7.07 -7.64 -1.12
CA LEU A 100 -6.61 -8.67 -2.06
C LEU A 100 -5.98 -9.88 -1.35
N ARG A 101 -5.26 -9.66 -0.26
CA ARG A 101 -4.71 -10.74 0.58
C ARG A 101 -5.80 -11.57 1.24
N ARG A 102 -6.86 -10.92 1.72
CA ARG A 102 -8.04 -11.62 2.27
C ARG A 102 -8.80 -12.35 1.18
N GLU A 103 -9.00 -11.75 0.01
CA GLU A 103 -9.65 -12.41 -1.14
C GLU A 103 -8.83 -13.62 -1.60
N ALA A 104 -7.50 -13.50 -1.64
CA ALA A 104 -6.60 -14.64 -1.83
C ALA A 104 -6.93 -15.69 -0.77
N ARG A 105 -6.67 -15.43 0.52
CA ARG A 105 -6.87 -16.41 1.61
C ARG A 105 -8.27 -17.01 1.67
N GLY A 106 -9.32 -16.20 1.52
CA GLY A 106 -10.72 -16.59 1.55
C GLY A 106 -11.14 -17.43 0.34
N SER A 107 -10.56 -17.18 -0.83
CA SER A 107 -10.69 -18.08 -1.99
C SER A 107 -10.15 -19.49 -1.70
N PHE A 108 -9.30 -19.65 -0.69
CA PHE A 108 -8.80 -20.96 -0.24
C PHE A 108 -9.56 -21.54 0.97
N SER A 109 -10.50 -20.80 1.58
CA SER A 109 -11.32 -21.31 2.69
C SER A 109 -12.54 -22.11 2.22
N SER A 110 -12.88 -22.07 0.92
CA SER A 110 -14.02 -22.79 0.35
C SER A 110 -13.67 -24.16 -0.24
N SER A 111 -12.44 -24.63 -0.09
CA SER A 111 -12.14 -26.07 -0.22
C SER A 111 -12.79 -26.78 0.96
N LYS A 112 -14.11 -26.99 0.91
CA LYS A 112 -14.77 -28.00 1.72
C LYS A 112 -14.04 -29.32 1.43
N ASP A 113 -13.40 -29.85 2.45
CA ASP A 113 -13.07 -31.26 2.54
C ASP A 113 -14.29 -32.07 2.07
N LEU A 114 -14.17 -32.69 0.90
CA LEU A 114 -15.05 -33.78 0.45
C LEU A 114 -14.33 -35.13 0.62
N SER A 115 -13.35 -35.20 1.51
CA SER A 115 -12.57 -36.39 1.86
C SER A 115 -13.37 -37.42 2.70
N ILE A 116 -14.70 -37.30 2.78
CA ILE A 116 -15.58 -38.30 3.39
C ILE A 116 -16.71 -38.57 2.39
N LEU A 117 -16.41 -39.42 1.40
CA LEU A 117 -17.35 -40.27 0.68
C LEU A 117 -16.58 -41.51 0.18
#